data_AF-A0A512NRJ0-F1
#
_entry.id   AF-A0A512NRJ0-F1
#
_cell.length_a   1.000
_cell.length_b   1.000
_cell.length_c   1.000
_cell.angle_alpha   90.00
_cell.angle_beta   90.00
_cell.angle_gamma   90.00
#
_symmetry.space_group_name_H-M   'P 1'
#
loop_
_entity.id
_entity.type
_entity.pdbx_description
1 polymer ?
#
loop_
_entity_poly.entity_id
_entity_poly.type
_entity_poly.pdbx_seq_one_letter_code
_entity_poly.pdbx_strand_id
1 'polypeptide(L)'
;MGIKIGSDPAGYYDSVGSNLHKINRNRVGTLLIDRIQHHKRIVWIYPMDAGMAATIGADNASTSPREAEDSAPKGASNRQQPYWYRGNADNPATRDDERDDMVPRGLVGTGKGSDVIINFSPENIKAKKVFDRSPDTVLFHELVHTFRIFQGLRNPVPTENIKWMNEEEWLAVVITNVYMSAAGSTRLRGGYGDYDQRLEAPEDTSSGFLTSENLKIFDKLSPFWGPVFSDLAFVIVARFNPFREYLRLRM
;
A
#
# COMPACT_ATOMS: atom_id res chain seq x y z
N MET A 1 21.35 0.74 -3.17
CA MET A 1 20.51 1.64 -4.01
C MET A 1 19.26 1.91 -3.19
N GLY A 2 18.76 3.14 -3.16
CA GLY A 2 17.81 3.54 -2.12
C GLY A 2 16.84 4.61 -2.56
N ILE A 3 16.18 5.22 -1.58
CA ILE A 3 15.20 6.29 -1.76
C ILE A 3 15.91 7.55 -2.22
N LYS A 4 15.46 8.11 -3.34
CA LYS A 4 15.92 9.39 -3.88
C LYS A 4 14.78 10.39 -3.85
N ILE A 5 15.03 11.58 -3.35
CA ILE A 5 14.08 12.69 -3.47
C ILE A 5 14.48 13.47 -4.74
N GLY A 6 13.49 13.81 -5.55
CA GLY A 6 13.66 14.46 -6.86
C GLY A 6 14.15 15.89 -6.80
N SER A 7 13.83 16.70 -7.82
CA SER A 7 14.10 18.14 -7.83
C SER A 7 13.59 18.79 -6.54
N ASP A 8 14.40 19.66 -5.94
CA ASP A 8 14.12 20.32 -4.66
C ASP A 8 13.59 21.75 -4.89
N PRO A 9 12.28 21.96 -5.14
CA PRO A 9 11.70 23.25 -4.86
C PRO A 9 11.89 23.53 -3.37
N ALA A 10 12.42 24.72 -3.03
CA ALA A 10 12.99 25.05 -1.72
C ALA A 10 12.21 24.46 -0.53
N GLY A 11 12.83 23.53 0.19
CA GLY A 11 12.31 22.92 1.43
C GLY A 11 11.56 21.60 1.25
N TYR A 12 11.34 21.15 0.00
CA TYR A 12 10.70 19.86 -0.26
C TYR A 12 11.54 18.69 0.27
N TYR A 13 12.86 18.75 0.07
CA TYR A 13 13.78 17.72 0.55
C TYR A 13 13.71 17.54 2.07
N ASP A 14 13.65 18.63 2.82
CA ASP A 14 13.55 18.61 4.27
C ASP A 14 12.21 18.05 4.75
N SER A 15 11.12 18.42 4.07
CA SER A 15 9.78 17.93 4.40
C SER A 15 9.65 16.42 4.19
N VAL A 16 10.06 15.91 3.02
CA VAL A 16 10.06 14.46 2.75
C VAL A 16 11.06 13.73 3.66
N GLY A 17 12.26 14.28 3.84
CA GLY A 17 13.28 13.74 4.72
C GLY A 17 12.81 13.60 6.18
N SER A 18 12.08 14.59 6.70
CA SER A 18 11.47 14.54 8.03
C SER A 18 10.43 13.43 8.17
N ASN A 19 9.60 13.21 7.15
CA ASN A 19 8.63 12.11 7.14
C ASN A 19 9.33 10.75 7.08
N LEU A 20 10.33 10.58 6.21
CA LEU A 20 11.15 9.35 6.15
C LEU A 20 11.87 9.09 7.49
N HIS A 21 12.37 10.13 8.14
CA HIS A 21 13.00 10.01 9.46
C HIS A 21 12.02 9.51 10.52
N LYS A 22 10.78 10.04 10.55
CA LYS A 22 9.71 9.55 11.44
C LYS A 22 9.39 8.07 11.17
N ILE A 23 9.21 7.71 9.90
CA ILE A 23 8.95 6.33 9.49
C ILE A 23 10.08 5.42 9.99
N ASN A 24 11.33 5.80 9.77
CA ASN A 24 12.49 4.98 10.16
C ASN A 24 12.70 4.84 11.68
N ARG A 25 12.08 5.70 12.49
CA ARG A 25 12.09 5.57 13.97
C ARG A 25 11.00 4.65 14.49
N ASN A 26 10.01 4.32 13.68
CA ASN A 26 8.97 3.36 14.00
C ASN A 26 9.46 1.94 13.67
N ARG A 27 9.29 0.96 14.58
CA ARG A 27 9.77 -0.42 14.36
C ARG A 27 9.19 -1.07 13.09
N VAL A 28 7.94 -0.81 12.74
CA VAL A 28 7.32 -1.31 11.50
C VAL A 28 7.92 -0.59 10.29
N GLY A 29 8.12 0.73 10.42
CA GLY A 29 8.69 1.56 9.38
C GLY A 29 10.13 1.18 9.04
N THR A 30 11.00 0.96 10.04
CA THR A 30 12.38 0.50 9.85
C THR A 30 12.44 -0.80 9.04
N LEU A 31 11.58 -1.79 9.35
CA LEU A 31 11.55 -3.06 8.61
C LEU A 31 11.33 -2.85 7.11
N LEU A 32 10.40 -1.96 6.74
CA LEU A 32 10.09 -1.69 5.35
C LEU A 32 11.20 -0.86 4.68
N ILE A 33 11.68 0.19 5.35
CA ILE A 33 12.77 1.05 4.84
C ILE A 33 14.03 0.22 4.58
N ASP A 34 14.43 -0.64 5.52
CA ASP A 34 15.60 -1.51 5.36
C ASP A 34 15.44 -2.41 4.14
N ARG A 35 14.27 -3.03 3.96
CA ARG A 35 14.00 -3.90 2.80
C ARG A 35 14.04 -3.14 1.46
N ILE A 36 13.53 -1.91 1.42
CA ILE A 36 13.59 -1.04 0.24
C ILE A 36 15.04 -0.62 -0.05
N GLN A 37 15.82 -0.24 0.96
CA GLN A 37 17.21 0.21 0.81
C GLN A 37 18.18 -0.91 0.40
N HIS A 38 17.88 -2.16 0.76
CA HIS A 38 18.66 -3.33 0.34
C HIS A 38 18.20 -3.90 -1.00
N HIS A 39 17.13 -3.35 -1.60
CA HIS A 39 16.70 -3.75 -2.91
C HIS A 39 17.62 -3.17 -4.01
N LYS A 40 17.66 -3.84 -5.17
CA LYS A 40 18.43 -3.37 -6.34
C LYS A 40 17.73 -2.25 -7.12
N ARG A 41 16.47 -1.99 -6.81
CA ARG A 41 15.62 -1.00 -7.50
C ARG A 41 15.71 0.34 -6.79
N ILE A 42 15.29 1.38 -7.48
CA ILE A 42 15.30 2.76 -6.98
C ILE A 42 13.87 3.25 -6.87
N VAL A 43 13.60 4.03 -5.82
CA VAL A 43 12.36 4.80 -5.69
C VAL A 43 12.72 6.28 -5.74
N TRP A 44 12.04 7.03 -6.61
CA TRP A 44 12.12 8.48 -6.68
C TRP A 44 10.86 9.10 -6.09
N ILE A 45 11.02 10.06 -5.18
CA ILE A 45 9.92 10.80 -4.58
C ILE A 45 9.92 12.23 -5.15
N TYR A 46 8.88 12.60 -5.88
CA TYR A 46 8.72 13.92 -6.50
C TYR A 46 7.53 14.67 -5.89
N PRO A 47 7.55 16.01 -5.87
CA PRO A 47 6.38 16.79 -5.48
C PRO A 47 5.22 16.49 -6.43
N MET A 48 3.98 16.61 -5.92
CA MET A 48 2.80 16.51 -6.75
C MET A 48 2.72 17.73 -7.68
N ASP A 49 2.72 17.53 -9.01
CA ASP A 49 2.38 18.62 -9.93
C ASP A 49 0.87 18.86 -9.98
N ALA A 50 0.46 20.05 -10.44
CA ALA A 50 -0.94 20.45 -10.47
C ALA A 50 -1.81 19.59 -11.41
N GLY A 51 -1.24 19.03 -12.48
CA GLY A 51 -1.96 18.16 -13.40
C GLY A 51 -2.22 16.78 -12.79
N MET A 52 -1.22 16.23 -12.10
CA MET A 52 -1.37 15.00 -11.33
C MET A 52 -2.36 15.19 -10.18
N ALA A 53 -2.26 16.30 -9.43
CA ALA A 53 -3.19 16.64 -8.36
C ALA A 53 -4.65 16.70 -8.83
N ALA A 54 -4.89 17.27 -10.03
CA ALA A 54 -6.22 17.32 -10.63
C ALA A 54 -6.75 15.92 -11.01
N THR A 55 -5.86 14.97 -11.27
CA THR A 55 -6.22 13.60 -11.68
C THR A 55 -6.48 12.70 -10.48
N ILE A 56 -5.62 12.75 -9.46
CA ILE A 56 -5.71 11.86 -8.29
C ILE A 56 -6.51 12.45 -7.12
N GLY A 57 -6.94 13.70 -7.23
CA GLY A 57 -7.78 14.36 -6.24
C GLY A 57 -7.08 14.70 -4.93
N ALA A 58 -7.83 14.65 -3.83
CA ALA A 58 -7.40 15.14 -2.51
C ALA A 58 -6.34 14.25 -1.82
N ASP A 59 -5.95 13.13 -2.42
CA ASP A 59 -4.99 12.21 -1.83
C ASP A 59 -3.55 12.72 -1.89
N ASN A 60 -3.19 13.52 -2.89
CA ASN A 60 -1.88 14.20 -3.01
C ASN A 60 -0.67 13.26 -2.82
N ALA A 61 -0.87 11.96 -3.04
CA ALA A 61 0.12 10.91 -2.97
C ALA A 61 -0.25 9.85 -4.02
N SER A 62 0.74 9.36 -4.78
CA SER A 62 0.55 8.24 -5.69
C SER A 62 1.84 7.48 -5.92
N THR A 63 1.74 6.17 -6.10
CA THR A 63 2.87 5.29 -6.44
C THR A 63 2.65 4.65 -7.80
N SER A 64 3.65 4.74 -8.68
CA SER A 64 3.62 4.11 -9.99
C SER A 64 4.93 3.38 -10.33
N PRO A 65 4.85 2.21 -10.99
CA PRO A 65 6.03 1.58 -11.55
C PRO A 65 6.51 2.35 -12.79
N ARG A 66 7.81 2.37 -13.03
CA ARG A 66 8.37 2.79 -14.33
C ARG A 66 8.03 1.82 -15.46
N GLU A 67 8.03 0.52 -15.17
CA GLU A 67 7.75 -0.56 -16.13
C GLU A 67 6.62 -1.42 -15.56
N ALA A 68 5.41 -1.27 -16.13
CA ALA A 68 4.21 -1.90 -15.57
C ALA A 68 4.28 -3.43 -15.60
N GLU A 69 4.75 -4.01 -16.70
CA GLU A 69 4.91 -5.45 -16.91
C GLU A 69 5.89 -6.06 -15.91
N ASP A 70 6.98 -5.34 -15.62
CA ASP A 70 7.97 -5.82 -14.65
C ASP A 70 7.45 -5.76 -13.21
N SER A 71 6.55 -4.82 -12.90
CA SER A 71 5.92 -4.69 -11.57
C SER A 71 4.90 -5.79 -11.25
N ALA A 72 4.35 -6.46 -12.25
CA ALA A 72 3.27 -7.42 -12.09
C ALA A 72 3.79 -8.87 -11.91
N PRO A 73 3.04 -9.74 -11.22
CA PRO A 73 3.42 -11.14 -11.03
C PRO A 73 3.74 -11.85 -12.33
N LYS A 74 4.78 -12.69 -12.31
CA LYS A 74 5.19 -13.45 -13.47
C LYS A 74 4.03 -14.30 -14.02
N GLY A 75 3.74 -14.13 -15.31
CA GLY A 75 2.67 -14.85 -16.01
C GLY A 75 1.28 -14.21 -15.86
N ALA A 76 1.13 -13.15 -15.06
CA ALA A 76 -0.17 -12.52 -14.89
C ALA A 76 -0.62 -11.85 -16.20
N SER A 77 -1.84 -12.12 -16.65
CA SER A 77 -2.35 -11.63 -17.94
C SER A 77 -3.87 -11.53 -17.96
N ASN A 78 -4.47 -11.13 -19.07
CA ASN A 78 -5.93 -11.17 -19.25
C ASN A 78 -6.44 -12.46 -19.92
N ARG A 79 -5.58 -13.49 -20.09
CA ARG A 79 -5.95 -14.75 -20.77
C ARG A 79 -5.93 -15.96 -19.85
N GLN A 80 -5.08 -15.93 -18.82
CA GLN A 80 -4.87 -17.06 -17.93
C GLN A 80 -4.57 -16.57 -16.53
N GLN A 81 -4.97 -17.34 -15.53
CA GLN A 81 -4.62 -17.07 -14.15
C GLN A 81 -3.10 -17.16 -13.91
N PRO A 82 -2.54 -16.27 -13.06
CA PRO A 82 -3.25 -15.20 -12.35
C PRO A 82 -3.71 -14.08 -13.30
N TYR A 83 -4.95 -13.60 -13.15
CA TYR A 83 -5.42 -12.48 -13.98
C TYR A 83 -4.70 -11.19 -13.57
N TRP A 84 -4.41 -10.32 -14.54
CA TRP A 84 -3.78 -9.02 -14.29
C TRP A 84 -4.78 -7.88 -14.47
N TYR A 85 -5.12 -7.23 -13.36
CA TYR A 85 -6.08 -6.14 -13.28
C TYR A 85 -5.40 -4.77 -13.40
N ARG A 86 -6.13 -3.78 -13.92
CA ARG A 86 -5.65 -2.39 -14.06
C ARG A 86 -5.65 -1.65 -12.72
N GLY A 87 -6.60 -1.98 -11.85
CA GLY A 87 -6.79 -1.32 -10.56
C GLY A 87 -7.49 0.03 -10.67
N ASN A 88 -8.38 0.18 -11.66
CA ASN A 88 -9.26 1.35 -11.74
C ASN A 88 -10.20 1.34 -10.53
N ALA A 89 -10.62 2.53 -10.08
CA ALA A 89 -11.71 2.66 -9.12
C ALA A 89 -13.06 2.45 -9.84
N ASP A 90 -14.06 1.95 -9.11
CA ASP A 90 -15.42 1.81 -9.61
C ASP A 90 -16.05 3.19 -9.88
N ASN A 91 -16.68 3.35 -11.04
CA ASN A 91 -17.44 4.54 -11.39
C ASN A 91 -18.95 4.26 -11.25
N PRO A 92 -19.63 4.79 -10.23
CA PRO A 92 -21.05 4.48 -10.02
C PRO A 92 -21.97 5.02 -11.14
N ALA A 93 -21.44 5.81 -12.08
CA ALA A 93 -22.17 6.30 -13.24
C ALA A 93 -22.13 5.35 -14.46
N THR A 94 -21.29 4.32 -14.45
CA THR A 94 -21.23 3.29 -15.49
C THR A 94 -22.00 2.04 -15.04
N ARG A 95 -22.24 1.13 -15.97
CA ARG A 95 -22.98 -0.11 -15.69
C ARG A 95 -22.05 -1.22 -15.19
N ASP A 96 -20.81 -1.23 -15.67
CA ASP A 96 -19.86 -2.31 -15.47
C ASP A 96 -18.82 -1.83 -14.44
N ASP A 97 -18.41 -2.69 -13.50
CA ASP A 97 -17.46 -2.33 -12.44
C ASP A 97 -16.03 -2.25 -13.00
N GLU A 98 -15.46 -1.05 -13.11
CA GLU A 98 -14.12 -0.87 -13.69
C GLU A 98 -13.00 -1.51 -12.87
N ARG A 99 -13.24 -1.90 -11.62
CA ARG A 99 -12.23 -2.64 -10.83
C ARG A 99 -11.89 -3.97 -11.52
N ASP A 100 -12.86 -4.59 -12.19
CA ASP A 100 -12.68 -5.82 -12.95
C ASP A 100 -11.95 -5.63 -14.29
N ASP A 101 -11.61 -4.40 -14.66
CA ASP A 101 -10.85 -4.13 -15.88
C ASP A 101 -9.49 -4.81 -15.84
N MET A 102 -9.26 -5.68 -16.81
CA MET A 102 -7.97 -6.33 -17.01
C MET A 102 -7.06 -5.52 -17.93
N VAL A 103 -5.75 -5.77 -17.84
CA VAL A 103 -4.77 -5.20 -18.78
C VAL A 103 -5.09 -5.59 -20.23
N PRO A 104 -4.64 -4.80 -21.24
CA PRO A 104 -4.78 -5.15 -22.64
C PRO A 104 -4.23 -6.54 -23.01
N ARG A 105 -4.78 -7.15 -24.07
CA ARG A 105 -4.30 -8.44 -24.57
C ARG A 105 -2.85 -8.31 -25.03
N GLY A 106 -2.02 -9.28 -24.63
CA GLY A 106 -0.61 -9.36 -25.01
C GLY A 106 0.34 -8.84 -23.93
N LEU A 107 -0.15 -8.10 -22.93
CA LEU A 107 0.63 -7.78 -21.75
C LEU A 107 0.66 -8.97 -20.80
N VAL A 108 1.87 -9.31 -20.33
CA VAL A 108 2.11 -10.39 -19.39
C VAL A 108 3.10 -9.90 -18.35
N GLY A 109 2.74 -10.01 -17.07
CA GLY A 109 3.62 -9.67 -15.97
C GLY A 109 4.89 -10.52 -16.02
N THR A 110 6.04 -9.90 -15.79
CA THR A 110 7.34 -10.58 -15.86
C THR A 110 7.85 -11.00 -14.48
N GLY A 111 7.37 -10.35 -13.42
CA GLY A 111 7.80 -10.57 -12.04
C GLY A 111 9.22 -10.11 -11.72
N LYS A 112 9.86 -9.31 -12.59
CA LYS A 112 11.24 -8.83 -12.40
C LYS A 112 11.34 -7.68 -11.39
N GLY A 113 10.22 -7.05 -11.08
CA GLY A 113 10.12 -5.81 -10.34
C GLY A 113 10.53 -4.59 -11.15
N SER A 114 10.00 -3.44 -10.79
CA SER A 114 10.29 -2.17 -11.47
C SER A 114 10.91 -1.17 -10.49
N ASP A 115 11.64 -0.18 -11.01
CA ASP A 115 11.85 1.05 -10.25
C ASP A 115 10.52 1.80 -10.09
N VAL A 116 10.45 2.68 -9.10
CA VAL A 116 9.19 3.29 -8.65
C VAL A 116 9.28 4.80 -8.63
N ILE A 117 8.19 5.45 -9.00
CA ILE A 117 7.98 6.88 -8.79
C ILE A 117 6.87 7.01 -7.74
N ILE A 118 7.17 7.70 -6.65
CA ILE A 118 6.17 8.23 -5.72
C ILE A 118 6.03 9.71 -6.02
N ASN A 119 4.82 10.18 -6.29
CA ASN A 119 4.53 11.60 -6.28
C ASN A 119 3.83 11.93 -4.97
N PHE A 120 4.37 12.84 -4.16
CA PHE A 120 3.93 13.08 -2.79
C PHE A 120 4.15 14.53 -2.38
N SER A 121 3.08 15.20 -1.93
CA SER A 121 3.12 16.58 -1.42
C SER A 121 2.64 16.62 0.03
N PRO A 122 3.53 16.47 1.02
CA PRO A 122 3.17 16.37 2.44
C PRO A 122 2.36 17.56 2.96
N GLU A 123 2.64 18.77 2.46
CA GLU A 123 1.94 20.01 2.79
C GLU A 123 0.47 20.02 2.37
N ASN A 124 0.10 19.22 1.37
CA ASN A 124 -1.28 19.13 0.87
C ASN A 124 -2.08 18.00 1.55
N ILE A 125 -1.44 17.19 2.39
CA ILE A 125 -2.11 16.11 3.13
C ILE A 125 -2.98 16.71 4.22
N LYS A 126 -4.29 16.71 3.99
CA LYS A 126 -5.29 17.11 4.98
C LYS A 126 -5.47 16.00 6.01
N ALA A 127 -5.24 16.33 7.27
CA ALA A 127 -5.57 15.45 8.37
C ALA A 127 -7.08 15.13 8.37
N LYS A 128 -7.43 13.86 8.61
CA LYS A 128 -8.82 13.44 8.83
C LYS A 128 -9.08 13.36 10.34
N LYS A 129 -10.32 13.67 10.75
CA LYS A 129 -10.73 13.59 12.16
C LYS A 129 -10.97 12.15 12.61
N VAL A 130 -11.46 11.32 11.68
CA VAL A 130 -11.94 9.95 11.93
C VAL A 130 -10.82 8.92 12.08
N PHE A 131 -9.70 9.10 11.37
CA PHE A 131 -8.50 8.27 11.48
C PHE A 131 -7.25 9.11 11.33
N ASP A 132 -6.10 8.57 11.73
CA ASP A 132 -4.83 9.28 11.62
C ASP A 132 -4.29 9.26 10.17
N ARG A 133 -4.32 10.44 9.54
CA ARG A 133 -3.87 10.71 8.17
C ARG A 133 -2.82 11.81 8.20
N SER A 134 -1.69 11.52 8.84
CA SER A 134 -0.51 12.37 8.83
C SER A 134 0.30 12.14 7.55
N PRO A 135 1.15 13.09 7.14
CA PRO A 135 1.97 12.90 5.94
C PRO A 135 2.88 11.67 6.00
N ASP A 136 3.41 11.30 7.18
CA ASP A 136 4.23 10.09 7.32
C ASP A 136 3.42 8.79 7.20
N THR A 137 2.16 8.74 7.66
CA THR A 137 1.31 7.56 7.45
C THR A 137 0.93 7.38 5.99
N VAL A 138 0.67 8.49 5.28
CA VAL A 138 0.40 8.46 3.82
C VAL A 138 1.65 8.02 3.06
N LEU A 139 2.82 8.60 3.34
CA LEU A 139 4.06 8.18 2.68
C LEU A 139 4.40 6.72 2.98
N PHE A 140 4.14 6.24 4.20
CA PHE A 140 4.33 4.84 4.55
C PHE A 140 3.43 3.91 3.74
N HIS A 141 2.17 4.27 3.50
CA HIS A 141 1.25 3.55 2.61
C HIS A 141 1.84 3.38 1.20
N GLU A 142 2.33 4.47 0.62
CA GLU A 142 2.99 4.46 -0.70
C GLU A 142 4.27 3.61 -0.74
N LEU A 143 5.02 3.54 0.36
CA LEU A 143 6.19 2.67 0.46
C LEU A 143 5.83 1.18 0.49
N VAL A 144 4.64 0.81 0.98
CA VAL A 144 4.16 -0.58 0.90
C VAL A 144 3.96 -0.98 -0.57
N HIS A 145 3.29 -0.13 -1.35
CA HIS A 145 3.11 -0.30 -2.80
C HIS A 145 4.46 -0.38 -3.52
N THR A 146 5.39 0.51 -3.16
CA THR A 146 6.75 0.52 -3.70
C THR A 146 7.43 -0.84 -3.54
N PHE A 147 7.33 -1.42 -2.35
CA PHE A 147 7.98 -2.70 -2.08
C PHE A 147 7.36 -3.86 -2.86
N ARG A 148 6.03 -3.87 -3.01
CA ARG A 148 5.31 -4.82 -3.89
C ARG A 148 5.77 -4.71 -5.34
N ILE A 149 5.91 -3.48 -5.86
CA ILE A 149 6.40 -3.21 -7.21
C ILE A 149 7.85 -3.65 -7.39
N PHE A 150 8.72 -3.41 -6.41
CA PHE A 150 10.12 -3.83 -6.44
C PHE A 150 10.28 -5.35 -6.60
N GLN A 151 9.33 -6.12 -6.06
CA GLN A 151 9.36 -7.58 -6.11
C GLN A 151 8.62 -8.15 -7.32
N GLY A 152 8.02 -7.30 -8.16
CA GLY A 152 7.23 -7.75 -9.29
C GLY A 152 5.95 -8.47 -8.86
N LEU A 153 5.32 -8.01 -7.77
CA LEU A 153 4.15 -8.67 -7.20
C LEU A 153 2.87 -7.84 -7.31
N ARG A 154 2.93 -6.58 -7.77
CA ARG A 154 1.76 -5.68 -7.81
C ARG A 154 0.67 -6.23 -8.71
N ASN A 155 -0.50 -6.54 -8.15
CA ASN A 155 -1.68 -6.90 -8.91
C ASN A 155 -2.95 -6.45 -8.15
N PRO A 156 -3.62 -5.39 -8.59
CA PRO A 156 -4.78 -4.82 -7.90
C PRO A 156 -6.04 -5.67 -8.15
N VAL A 157 -6.05 -6.91 -7.66
CA VAL A 157 -7.20 -7.82 -7.77
C VAL A 157 -8.37 -7.25 -6.96
N PRO A 158 -9.56 -7.07 -7.55
CA PRO A 158 -10.72 -6.53 -6.83
C PRO A 158 -11.08 -7.34 -5.58
N THR A 159 -11.44 -6.64 -4.50
CA THR A 159 -11.98 -7.27 -3.29
C THR A 159 -13.50 -7.44 -3.38
N GLU A 160 -14.03 -8.45 -2.68
CA GLU A 160 -15.48 -8.65 -2.51
C GLU A 160 -16.09 -7.40 -1.84
N ASN A 161 -15.45 -6.86 -0.80
CA ASN A 161 -15.85 -5.62 -0.16
C ASN A 161 -15.22 -4.40 -0.83
N ILE A 162 -16.07 -3.60 -1.47
CA ILE A 162 -15.68 -2.39 -2.22
C ILE A 162 -14.95 -1.35 -1.37
N LYS A 163 -15.12 -1.35 -0.04
CA LYS A 163 -14.44 -0.39 0.85
C LYS A 163 -12.91 -0.47 0.76
N TRP A 164 -12.39 -1.63 0.35
CA TRP A 164 -10.96 -1.86 0.17
C TRP A 164 -10.48 -1.64 -1.27
N MET A 165 -11.40 -1.48 -2.22
CA MET A 165 -11.16 -1.40 -3.67
C MET A 165 -10.55 -2.68 -4.26
N ASN A 166 -9.32 -3.02 -3.86
CA ASN A 166 -8.57 -4.18 -4.31
C ASN A 166 -7.57 -4.68 -3.25
N GLU A 167 -6.97 -5.84 -3.49
CA GLU A 167 -6.06 -6.50 -2.55
C GLU A 167 -4.76 -5.73 -2.27
N GLU A 168 -4.26 -4.91 -3.22
CA GLU A 168 -3.07 -4.08 -2.98
C GLU A 168 -3.37 -2.95 -2.00
N GLU A 169 -4.49 -2.25 -2.17
CA GLU A 169 -4.90 -1.21 -1.22
C GLU A 169 -5.28 -1.78 0.13
N TRP A 170 -5.98 -2.92 0.17
CA TRP A 170 -6.24 -3.64 1.42
C TRP A 170 -4.92 -3.91 2.17
N LEU A 171 -3.92 -4.48 1.50
CA LEU A 171 -2.64 -4.81 2.11
C LEU A 171 -1.90 -3.56 2.61
N ALA A 172 -1.87 -2.51 1.80
CA ALA A 172 -1.25 -1.24 2.16
C ALA A 172 -1.94 -0.59 3.37
N VAL A 173 -3.28 -0.58 3.42
CA VAL A 173 -4.04 -0.07 4.57
C VAL A 173 -3.76 -0.90 5.83
N VAL A 174 -3.79 -2.23 5.75
CA VAL A 174 -3.57 -3.10 6.92
C VAL A 174 -2.18 -2.91 7.50
N ILE A 175 -1.14 -2.88 6.66
CA ILE A 175 0.24 -2.66 7.13
C ILE A 175 0.40 -1.24 7.69
N THR A 176 -0.23 -0.24 7.07
CA THR A 176 -0.26 1.14 7.58
C THR A 176 -0.93 1.22 8.95
N ASN A 177 -2.02 0.48 9.18
CA ASN A 177 -2.66 0.40 10.49
C ASN A 177 -1.73 -0.23 11.55
N VAL A 178 -0.91 -1.23 11.18
CA VAL A 178 0.10 -1.79 12.10
C VAL A 178 1.18 -0.75 12.42
N TYR A 179 1.65 0.01 11.43
CA TYR A 179 2.58 1.14 11.63
C TYR A 179 2.00 2.20 12.57
N MET A 180 0.77 2.63 12.33
CA MET A 180 0.04 3.60 13.16
C MET A 180 -0.13 3.08 14.59
N SER A 181 -0.48 1.79 14.74
CA SER A 181 -0.63 1.17 16.05
C SER A 181 0.69 1.06 16.81
N ALA A 182 1.80 0.78 16.11
CA ALA A 182 3.14 0.80 16.69
C ALA A 182 3.57 2.21 17.15
N ALA A 183 3.03 3.26 16.53
CA ALA A 183 3.19 4.65 16.98
C ALA A 183 2.21 5.05 18.10
N GLY A 184 1.36 4.13 18.57
CA GLY A 184 0.39 4.36 19.65
C GLY A 184 -0.96 4.91 19.18
N SER A 185 -1.19 5.04 17.88
CA SER A 185 -2.48 5.49 17.35
C SER A 185 -3.57 4.41 17.53
N THR A 186 -4.78 4.85 17.89
CA THR A 186 -5.99 4.01 17.99
C THR A 186 -7.05 4.37 16.95
N ARG A 187 -6.75 5.33 16.07
CA ARG A 187 -7.67 5.80 15.04
C ARG A 187 -7.24 5.22 13.69
N LEU A 188 -7.52 3.94 13.50
CA LEU A 188 -7.09 3.13 12.36
C LEU A 188 -8.04 3.30 11.16
N ARG A 189 -7.55 3.01 9.95
CA ARG A 189 -8.29 3.10 8.69
C ARG A 189 -9.14 1.85 8.43
N GLY A 190 -10.41 2.04 8.09
CA GLY A 190 -11.39 0.99 7.79
C GLY A 190 -11.84 0.92 6.32
N GLY A 191 -11.08 1.54 5.42
CA GLY A 191 -11.33 1.59 3.98
C GLY A 191 -10.24 2.38 3.24
N TYR A 192 -10.45 2.61 1.95
CA TYR A 192 -9.58 3.38 1.06
C TYR A 192 -10.38 4.36 0.19
N GLY A 193 -9.75 5.47 -0.21
CA GLY A 193 -10.31 6.47 -1.15
C GLY A 193 -11.60 7.09 -0.64
N ASP A 194 -12.66 7.03 -1.45
CA ASP A 194 -13.99 7.57 -1.11
C ASP A 194 -14.67 6.80 0.04
N TYR A 195 -14.20 5.59 0.35
CA TYR A 195 -14.69 4.78 1.46
C TYR A 195 -13.84 4.93 2.73
N ASP A 196 -12.95 5.93 2.78
CA ASP A 196 -12.10 6.21 3.92
C ASP A 196 -12.93 6.51 5.18
N GLN A 197 -12.98 5.51 6.05
CA GLN A 197 -13.66 5.56 7.35
C GLN A 197 -12.73 5.09 8.46
N ARG A 198 -13.15 5.26 9.71
CA ARG A 198 -12.45 4.64 10.84
C ARG A 198 -12.69 3.13 10.84
N LEU A 199 -11.69 2.35 11.21
CA LEU A 199 -11.86 0.94 11.53
C LEU A 199 -12.58 0.84 12.87
N GLU A 200 -13.80 0.31 12.85
CA GLU A 200 -14.68 0.22 14.02
C GLU A 200 -14.66 -1.18 14.63
N ALA A 201 -15.11 -1.31 15.87
CA ALA A 201 -15.25 -2.60 16.53
C ALA A 201 -16.24 -3.52 15.78
N PRO A 202 -16.00 -4.85 15.71
CA PRO A 202 -14.87 -5.55 16.31
C PRO A 202 -13.60 -5.56 15.44
N GLU A 203 -13.65 -5.05 14.21
CA GLU A 203 -12.54 -5.08 13.25
C GLU A 203 -11.33 -4.24 13.70
N ASP A 204 -11.50 -3.33 14.66
CA ASP A 204 -10.41 -2.54 15.27
C ASP A 204 -9.48 -3.34 16.20
N THR A 205 -9.73 -4.65 16.36
CA THR A 205 -8.87 -5.60 17.07
C THR A 205 -8.17 -6.55 16.10
N SER A 206 -6.97 -7.04 16.44
CA SER A 206 -6.22 -7.97 15.57
C SER A 206 -7.00 -9.24 15.22
N SER A 207 -7.75 -9.79 16.19
CA SER A 207 -8.57 -10.99 16.00
C SER A 207 -9.90 -10.69 15.30
N GLY A 208 -10.57 -9.60 15.68
CA GLY A 208 -11.83 -9.21 15.03
C GLY A 208 -11.63 -8.76 13.59
N PHE A 209 -10.44 -8.26 13.22
CA PHE A 209 -10.09 -7.97 11.83
C PHE A 209 -10.02 -9.22 10.95
N LEU A 210 -9.70 -10.40 11.50
CA LEU A 210 -9.59 -11.65 10.73
C LEU A 210 -10.97 -12.28 10.46
N THR A 211 -11.86 -11.51 9.82
CA THR A 211 -13.11 -12.00 9.25
C THR A 211 -12.85 -13.05 8.17
N SER A 212 -13.88 -13.81 7.76
CA SER A 212 -13.75 -14.80 6.69
C SER A 212 -13.20 -14.20 5.39
N GLU A 213 -13.60 -12.98 5.05
CA GLU A 213 -13.09 -12.25 3.88
C GLU A 213 -11.61 -11.89 4.04
N ASN A 214 -11.24 -11.21 5.12
CA ASN A 214 -9.86 -10.78 5.33
C ASN A 214 -8.91 -11.99 5.44
N LEU A 215 -9.35 -13.08 6.07
CA LEU A 215 -8.58 -14.31 6.18
C LEU A 215 -8.28 -14.95 4.82
N LYS A 216 -9.24 -14.94 3.87
CA LYS A 216 -9.00 -15.39 2.49
C LYS A 216 -7.90 -14.58 1.82
N ILE A 217 -7.89 -13.26 2.00
CA ILE A 217 -6.84 -12.38 1.43
C ILE A 217 -5.48 -12.70 2.07
N PHE A 218 -5.42 -12.88 3.39
CA PHE A 218 -4.22 -13.34 4.08
C PHE A 218 -3.69 -14.67 3.53
N ASP A 219 -4.56 -15.68 3.40
CA ASP A 219 -4.20 -17.00 2.87
C ASP A 219 -3.71 -16.95 1.42
N LYS A 220 -4.24 -16.02 0.62
CA LYS A 220 -3.81 -15.80 -0.76
C LYS A 220 -2.44 -15.12 -0.85
N LEU A 221 -2.18 -14.12 -0.02
CA LEU A 221 -0.97 -13.30 -0.09
C LEU A 221 0.23 -13.91 0.66
N SER A 222 -0.02 -14.66 1.74
CA SER A 222 1.03 -15.20 2.60
C SER A 222 2.04 -16.12 1.89
N PRO A 223 1.69 -16.94 0.87
CA PRO A 223 2.69 -17.76 0.16
C PRO A 223 3.71 -16.93 -0.62
N PHE A 224 3.34 -15.73 -1.07
CA PHE A 224 4.19 -14.86 -1.87
C PHE A 224 4.93 -13.81 -1.02
N TRP A 225 4.40 -13.50 0.16
CA TRP A 225 4.93 -12.46 1.08
C TRP A 225 5.25 -12.97 2.49
N GLY A 226 5.39 -14.28 2.65
CA GLY A 226 5.55 -14.96 3.94
C GLY A 226 6.63 -14.41 4.86
N PRO A 227 7.86 -14.12 4.37
CA PRO A 227 8.89 -13.51 5.20
C PRO A 227 8.50 -12.13 5.74
N VAL A 228 7.79 -11.32 4.94
CA VAL A 228 7.31 -9.99 5.36
C VAL A 228 6.22 -10.11 6.41
N PHE A 229 5.27 -11.03 6.20
CA PHE A 229 4.20 -11.31 7.16
C PHE A 229 4.77 -11.80 8.50
N SER A 230 5.78 -12.66 8.45
CA SER A 230 6.49 -13.16 9.63
C SER A 230 7.15 -12.03 10.41
N ASP A 231 7.95 -11.20 9.74
CA ASP A 231 8.61 -10.07 10.39
C ASP A 231 7.61 -9.09 11.02
N LEU A 232 6.52 -8.77 10.31
CA LEU A 232 5.45 -7.91 10.83
C LEU A 232 4.78 -8.51 12.06
N ALA A 233 4.50 -9.81 12.06
CA ALA A 233 3.91 -10.51 13.20
C ALA A 233 4.75 -10.39 14.48
N PHE A 234 6.08 -10.40 14.35
CA PHE A 234 7.02 -10.27 15.47
C PHE A 234 7.16 -8.84 16.00
N VAL A 235 6.54 -7.83 15.37
CA VAL A 235 6.52 -6.46 15.91
C VAL A 235 5.53 -6.36 17.07
N ILE A 236 5.99 -6.69 18.28
CA ILE A 236 5.16 -6.77 19.51
C ILE A 236 4.61 -5.43 20.01
N VAL A 237 5.21 -4.31 19.62
CA VAL A 237 4.82 -2.97 20.10
C VAL A 237 3.49 -2.47 19.52
N ALA A 238 3.06 -3.01 18.38
CA ALA A 238 1.77 -2.70 17.79
C ALA A 238 0.66 -3.48 18.50
N ARG A 239 -0.36 -2.75 19.01
CA ARG A 239 -1.55 -3.34 19.65
C ARG A 239 -2.46 -4.01 18.61
N PHE A 240 -2.66 -3.34 17.49
CA PHE A 240 -3.29 -3.88 16.30
C PHE A 240 -2.22 -4.48 15.38
N ASN A 241 -2.24 -5.80 15.23
CA ASN A 241 -1.33 -6.57 14.40
C ASN A 241 -1.99 -7.90 13.98
N PRO A 242 -2.87 -7.86 12.96
CA PRO A 242 -3.54 -9.06 12.45
C PRO A 242 -2.59 -10.09 11.84
N PHE A 243 -1.37 -9.71 11.41
CA PHE A 243 -0.35 -10.67 10.97
C PHE A 243 0.06 -11.63 12.08
N ARG A 244 0.19 -11.10 13.31
CA ARG A 244 0.50 -11.93 14.49
C ARG A 244 -0.61 -12.93 14.77
N GLU A 245 -1.85 -12.47 14.73
CA GLU A 245 -3.00 -13.34 14.98
C GLU A 245 -3.15 -14.39 13.86
N TYR A 246 -2.94 -13.99 12.61
CA TYR A 246 -2.96 -14.89 11.46
C TYR A 246 -1.98 -16.05 11.63
N LEU A 247 -0.72 -15.78 12.03
CA LEU A 247 0.25 -16.84 12.28
C LEU A 247 -0.13 -17.73 13.46
N ARG A 248 -0.74 -17.20 14.52
CA ARG A 248 -1.22 -18.01 15.65
C ARG A 248 -2.29 -19.01 15.25
N LEU A 249 -3.12 -18.69 14.26
CA LEU A 249 -4.17 -19.58 13.74
C LEU A 249 -3.65 -20.67 12.77
N ARG A 250 -2.36 -20.64 12.42
CA ARG A 250 -1.74 -21.53 11.42
C ARG A 250 -0.55 -22.32 11.96
N MET A 251 -0.17 -22.09 13.22
CA MET A 251 0.77 -22.94 13.99
C MET A 251 0.00 -24.03 14.73
#